data_AF-A0A852CVZ7-F1
#
_entry.id   AF-A0A852CVZ7-F1
#
_cell.length_a   1.000
_cell.length_b   1.000
_cell.length_c   1.000
_cell.angle_alpha   90.00
_cell.angle_beta   90.00
_cell.angle_gamma   90.00
#
_symmetry.space_group_name_H-M   'P 1'
#
loop_
_entity.id
_entity.type
_entity.pdbx_description
1 polymer ?
#
loop_
_entity_poly.entity_id
_entity_poly.type
_entity_poly.pdbx_seq_one_letter_code
_entity_poly.pdbx_strand_id
1 'polypeptide(L)'
;PQTGELVALKKVPLRRPEEGVPPQTLREIKALREMEEHPHVLRLRAAFAQGPAVVLALDFLVGDLGGLLRGTPTPLSPPRVRALMAMTLRGLGHCHKHH
;
A
#
# COMPACT_ATOMS: atom_id res chain seq x y z
N PRO A 1 11.82 -18.54 7.64
CA PRO A 1 13.12 -17.87 7.85
C PRO A 1 12.86 -16.37 8.11
N GLN A 2 13.55 -15.75 9.08
CA GLN A 2 13.44 -14.30 9.30
C GLN A 2 14.33 -13.58 8.27
N THR A 3 13.78 -12.58 7.58
CA THR A 3 14.50 -11.85 6.51
C THR A 3 15.26 -10.62 7.01
N GLY A 4 14.90 -10.08 8.19
CA GLY A 4 15.47 -8.84 8.72
C GLY A 4 15.01 -7.57 7.99
N GLU A 5 14.11 -7.68 7.01
CA GLU A 5 13.61 -6.55 6.24
C GLU A 5 12.67 -5.66 7.08
N LEU A 6 12.82 -4.34 6.92
CA LEU A 6 11.91 -3.36 7.52
C LEU A 6 10.60 -3.31 6.75
N VAL A 7 9.48 -3.45 7.46
CA VAL A 7 8.12 -3.45 6.88
C VAL A 7 7.18 -2.53 7.66
N ALA A 8 6.13 -2.05 6.99
CA ALA A 8 5.01 -1.39 7.63
C ALA A 8 3.91 -2.42 7.96
N LEU A 9 3.43 -2.44 9.20
CA LEU A 9 2.33 -3.31 9.63
C LEU A 9 1.02 -2.52 9.72
N LYS A 10 0.09 -2.80 8.80
CA LYS A 10 -1.27 -2.24 8.85
C LYS A 10 -2.21 -3.24 9.50
N LYS A 11 -2.63 -2.97 10.74
CA LYS A 11 -3.63 -3.78 11.46
C LYS A 11 -5.04 -3.34 11.08
N VAL A 12 -5.84 -4.26 10.56
CA VAL A 12 -7.24 -4.06 10.17
C VAL A 12 -8.13 -4.84 11.15
N PRO A 13 -8.78 -4.17 12.12
CA PRO A 13 -9.66 -4.83 13.08
C PRO A 13 -10.90 -5.42 12.41
N LEU A 14 -11.28 -6.62 12.83
CA LEU A 14 -12.55 -7.25 12.48
C LEU A 14 -13.61 -6.76 13.45
N ARG A 15 -14.64 -6.08 12.93
CA ARG A 15 -15.75 -5.58 13.76
C ARG A 15 -16.62 -6.71 14.32
N ARG A 16 -16.74 -7.80 13.56
CA ARG A 16 -17.51 -9.01 13.88
C ARG A 16 -16.66 -10.24 13.56
N PRO A 17 -15.75 -10.63 14.48
CA PRO A 17 -14.81 -11.74 14.24
C PRO A 17 -15.49 -13.06 13.87
N GLU A 18 -16.71 -13.28 14.34
CA GLU A 18 -17.57 -14.42 14.03
C GLU A 18 -18.02 -14.48 12.56
N GLU A 19 -18.11 -13.33 11.88
CA GLU A 19 -18.41 -13.23 10.44
C GLU A 19 -17.13 -13.38 9.59
N GLY A 20 -15.96 -13.46 10.22
CA GLY A 20 -14.67 -13.56 9.56
C GLY A 20 -14.21 -12.24 8.93
N VAL A 21 -13.39 -12.33 7.88
CA VAL A 21 -12.82 -11.17 7.18
C VAL A 21 -13.86 -10.59 6.21
N PRO A 22 -14.15 -9.27 6.27
CA PRO A 22 -15.10 -8.66 5.34
C PRO A 22 -14.73 -8.93 3.87
N PRO A 23 -15.71 -9.27 2.99
CA PRO A 23 -15.43 -9.55 1.58
C PRO A 23 -14.72 -8.42 0.85
N GLN A 24 -14.95 -7.17 1.25
CA GLN A 24 -14.21 -6.02 0.72
C GLN A 24 -12.71 -6.11 1.05
N THR A 25 -12.37 -6.42 2.30
CA THR A 25 -10.98 -6.59 2.73
C THR A 25 -10.31 -7.77 2.01
N LEU A 26 -11.04 -8.87 1.81
CA LEU A 26 -10.52 -9.99 1.02
C LEU A 26 -10.25 -9.61 -0.43
N ARG A 27 -11.13 -8.83 -1.07
CA ARG A 27 -10.91 -8.31 -2.43
C ARG A 27 -9.67 -7.41 -2.52
N GLU A 28 -9.48 -6.52 -1.56
CA GLU A 28 -8.29 -5.65 -1.50
C GLU A 28 -7.00 -6.45 -1.32
N ILE A 29 -6.99 -7.43 -0.41
CA ILE A 29 -5.84 -8.33 -0.20
C ILE A 29 -5.55 -9.13 -1.46
N LYS A 30 -6.59 -9.70 -2.09
CA LYS A 30 -6.45 -10.49 -3.32
C LYS A 30 -5.85 -9.66 -4.44
N ALA A 31 -6.39 -8.46 -4.68
CA ALA A 31 -5.85 -7.54 -5.67
C ALA A 31 -4.36 -7.26 -5.42
N LEU A 32 -3.99 -6.88 -4.20
CA LEU A 32 -2.59 -6.61 -3.84
C LEU A 32 -1.66 -7.83 -3.95
N ARG A 33 -2.17 -9.06 -3.77
CA ARG A 33 -1.39 -10.30 -3.92
C ARG A 33 -1.18 -10.69 -5.38
N GLU A 34 -2.14 -10.39 -6.24
CA GLU A 34 -2.11 -10.74 -7.67
C GLU A 34 -1.36 -9.69 -8.51
N MET A 35 -1.18 -8.48 -7.97
CA MET A 35 -0.34 -7.46 -8.59
C MET A 35 1.11 -7.94 -8.73
N GLU A 36 1.62 -7.96 -9.96
CA GLU A 36 3.04 -8.13 -10.23
C GLU A 36 3.86 -7.00 -9.61
N GLU A 37 5.11 -7.29 -9.23
CA GLU A 37 6.00 -6.32 -8.60
C GLU A 37 6.28 -5.13 -9.53
N HIS A 38 6.04 -3.92 -9.02
CA HIS A 38 6.24 -2.69 -9.78
C HIS A 38 6.73 -1.55 -8.86
N PRO A 39 7.74 -0.76 -9.28
CA PRO A 39 8.39 0.25 -8.43
C PRO A 39 7.50 1.43 -8.00
N HIS A 40 6.30 1.54 -8.57
CA HIS A 40 5.32 2.58 -8.24
C HIS A 40 3.99 2.03 -7.71
N VAL A 41 3.96 0.76 -7.29
CA VAL A 41 2.82 0.14 -6.61
C VAL A 41 3.32 -0.46 -5.30
N LEU A 42 2.64 -0.15 -4.20
CA LEU A 42 3.04 -0.63 -2.88
C LEU A 42 2.85 -2.15 -2.80
N ARG A 43 3.92 -2.87 -2.46
CA ARG A 43 3.90 -4.34 -2.39
C ARG A 43 3.31 -4.82 -1.06
N LEU A 44 2.40 -5.78 -1.16
CA LEU A 44 1.98 -6.61 -0.03
C LEU A 44 2.96 -7.79 0.12
N ARG A 45 3.73 -7.80 1.20
CA ARG A 45 4.71 -8.86 1.52
C ARG A 45 4.03 -10.08 2.13
N ALA A 46 3.08 -9.85 3.05
CA ALA A 46 2.29 -10.90 3.68
C ALA A 46 0.97 -10.35 4.23
N ALA A 47 -0.01 -11.24 4.38
CA ALA A 47 -1.24 -10.98 5.13
C ALA A 47 -1.51 -12.15 6.07
N PHE A 48 -1.79 -11.88 7.35
CA PHE A 48 -2.00 -12.91 8.35
C PHE A 48 -3.00 -12.45 9.42
N ALA A 49 -3.66 -13.40 10.07
CA ALA A 49 -4.56 -13.13 11.19
C ALA A 49 -3.77 -12.90 12.48
N GLN A 50 -4.20 -11.94 13.30
CA GLN A 50 -3.66 -11.70 14.65
C GLN A 50 -4.80 -11.29 15.59
N GLY A 51 -5.33 -12.24 16.36
CA GLY A 51 -6.53 -12.04 17.17
C GLY A 51 -7.74 -11.65 16.29
N PRO A 52 -8.60 -10.70 16.71
CA PRO A 52 -9.74 -10.24 15.92
C PRO A 52 -9.30 -9.21 14.85
N ALA A 53 -8.18 -9.45 14.15
CA ALA A 53 -7.66 -8.54 13.15
C ALA A 53 -6.91 -9.28 12.04
N VAL A 54 -6.89 -8.68 10.85
CA VAL A 54 -5.97 -9.03 9.78
C VAL A 54 -4.84 -8.02 9.77
N VAL A 55 -3.60 -8.49 9.71
CA VAL A 55 -2.41 -7.64 9.61
C VAL A 55 -1.82 -7.78 8.21
N LEU A 56 -1.59 -6.64 7.57
CA LEU A 56 -0.93 -6.55 6.28
C LEU A 56 0.50 -6.08 6.51
N ALA A 57 1.48 -6.90 6.12
CA ALA A 57 2.88 -6.50 6.04
C ALA A 57 3.15 -5.92 4.65
N LEU A 58 3.48 -4.63 4.61
CA LEU A 58 3.68 -3.83 3.40
C LEU A 58 5.12 -3.32 3.37
N ASP A 59 5.59 -2.92 2.19
CA ASP A 59 6.82 -2.13 2.09
C ASP A 59 6.75 -0.90 3.00
N PHE A 60 7.83 -0.65 3.74
CA PHE A 60 7.93 0.55 4.55
C PHE A 60 8.27 1.75 3.67
N LEU A 61 7.47 2.81 3.77
CA LEU A 61 7.73 4.10 3.15
C LEU A 61 7.93 5.15 4.24
N VAL A 62 8.93 6.01 4.05
CA VAL A 62 9.32 7.04 5.04
C VAL A 62 8.22 8.10 5.25
N GLY A 63 7.35 8.29 4.26
CA GLY A 63 6.24 9.23 4.35
C GLY A 63 5.31 9.17 3.15
N ASP A 64 4.30 10.04 3.17
CA ASP A 64 3.29 10.16 2.12
C ASP A 64 3.31 11.57 1.47
N LEU A 65 2.65 11.68 0.31
CA LEU A 65 2.58 12.93 -0.43
C LEU A 65 1.86 14.04 0.36
N GLY A 66 0.86 13.71 1.17
CA GLY A 66 0.16 14.68 2.00
C GLY A 66 1.07 15.28 3.08
N GLY A 67 1.89 14.45 3.71
CA GLY A 67 2.94 14.87 4.65
C GLY A 67 3.98 15.77 3.96
N LEU A 68 4.46 15.38 2.78
CA LEU A 68 5.37 16.19 1.97
C LEU A 68 4.78 17.57 1.66
N LEU A 69 3.51 17.62 1.24
CA LEU A 69 2.85 18.87 0.87
C LEU A 69 2.62 19.78 2.08
N ARG A 70 2.24 19.24 3.25
CA ARG A 70 2.11 20.03 4.48
C ARG A 70 3.47 20.54 4.99
N GLY A 71 4.54 19.77 4.78
CA GLY A 71 5.89 20.13 5.22
C GLY A 71 6.64 21.08 4.28
N THR A 72 6.10 21.36 3.08
CA THR A 72 6.75 22.25 2.12
C THR A 72 6.09 23.64 2.18
N PRO A 73 6.83 24.70 2.59
CA PRO A 73 6.26 26.04 2.75
C PRO A 73 5.92 26.70 1.41
N THR A 74 6.48 26.19 0.32
CA THR A 74 6.27 26.67 -1.04
C THR A 74 5.71 25.56 -1.93
N PRO A 75 5.04 25.87 -3.05
CA PRO A 75 4.66 24.86 -4.03
C PRO A 75 5.84 24.00 -4.47
N LEU A 76 5.57 22.73 -4.78
CA LEU A 76 6.58 21.86 -5.39
C LEU A 76 7.01 22.43 -6.74
N SER A 77 8.31 22.32 -7.05
CA SER A 77 8.81 22.78 -8.35
C SER A 77 8.17 22.01 -9.51
N PRO A 78 7.97 22.63 -10.69
CA PRO A 78 7.36 21.96 -11.84
C PRO A 78 8.01 20.61 -12.22
N PRO A 79 9.35 20.45 -12.15
CA PRO A 79 9.99 19.14 -12.36
C PRO A 79 9.56 18.08 -11.36
N ARG A 80 9.43 18.43 -10.07
CA ARG A 80 8.97 17.49 -9.02
C ARG A 80 7.52 17.09 -9.22
N VAL A 81 6.66 18.03 -9.56
CA VAL A 81 5.25 17.75 -9.90
C VAL A 81 5.18 16.78 -11.08
N ARG A 82 5.93 17.04 -12.15
CA ARG A 82 6.00 16.16 -13.33
C ARG A 82 6.47 14.75 -12.96
N ALA A 83 7.50 14.63 -12.13
CA ALA A 83 8.02 13.34 -11.69
C ALA A 83 6.99 12.54 -10.88
N LEU A 84 6.34 13.17 -9.89
CA LEU A 84 5.30 12.54 -9.06
C LEU A 84 4.11 12.07 -9.91
N MET A 85 3.65 12.91 -10.84
CA MET A 85 2.58 12.55 -11.78
C MET A 85 2.99 11.38 -12.67
N ALA A 86 4.20 11.41 -13.23
CA ALA A 86 4.68 10.33 -14.09
C ALA A 86 4.81 8.99 -13.33
N MET A 87 5.31 9.01 -12.08
CA MET A 87 5.37 7.80 -11.24
C MET A 87 3.97 7.27 -10.94
N THR A 88 3.04 8.16 -10.57
CA THR A 88 1.64 7.80 -10.26
C THR A 88 0.96 7.18 -11.48
N LEU A 89 1.08 7.80 -12.64
CA LEU A 89 0.47 7.30 -13.89
C LEU A 89 1.08 5.98 -14.35
N ARG A 90 2.39 5.77 -14.16
CA ARG A 90 3.02 4.47 -14.42
C ARG A 90 2.49 3.38 -13.50
N GLY A 91 2.37 3.65 -12.20
CA GLY A 91 1.77 2.72 -11.24
C GLY A 91 0.32 2.40 -11.57
N LEU A 92 -0.48 3.42 -11.90
CA LEU A 92 -1.87 3.23 -12.31
C LEU A 92 -1.99 2.41 -13.61
N GLY A 93 -1.14 2.72 -14.60
CA GLY A 93 -1.07 1.97 -15.85
C GLY A 93 -0.67 0.50 -15.65
N HIS A 94 0.15 0.20 -14.64
CA HIS A 94 0.42 -1.16 -14.20
C HIS A 94 -0.85 -1.81 -13.62
N CYS A 95 -1.50 -1.17 -12.65
CA CYS A 95 -2.75 -1.69 -12.06
C CYS A 95 -3.83 -1.98 -13.11
N HIS A 96 -4.00 -1.13 -14.12
CA HIS A 96 -4.99 -1.33 -15.18
C HIS A 96 -4.70 -2.54 -16.09
N LYS A 97 -3.44 -3.00 -16.19
CA LYS A 97 -3.08 -4.18 -17.00
C LYS A 97 -3.30 -5.50 -16.27
N HIS A 98 -3.38 -5.45 -14.94
CA HIS A 98 -3.51 -6.61 -14.07
C HIS A 98 -4.90 -6.68 -13.40
N HIS A 99 -5.91 -6.07 -14.05
CA HIS A 99 -7.32 -6.09 -13.68
C HIS A 99 -8.18 -6.70 -14.78
#